data_AF-T1FZM1-F1
#
_entry.id   AF-T1FZM1-F1
#
_cell.length_a   1.000
_cell.length_b   1.000
_cell.length_c   1.000
_cell.angle_alpha   90.00
_cell.angle_beta   90.00
_cell.angle_gamma   90.00
#
_symmetry.space_group_name_H-M   'P 1'
#
loop_
_entity.id
_entity.type
_entity.pdbx_description
1 polymer ?
#
loop_
_entity_poly.entity_id
_entity_poly.type
_entity_poly.pdbx_seq_one_letter_code
_entity_poly.pdbx_strand_id
1 'polypeptide(L)'
;MLETNDARDLMAIVEKLSDIKEDSQQRSWHLHEDLLAITQLLKKLLNLLINASPDLNRWILSRNHYEACLDLVLYYQMETRSSLRLIMLDIFANICSLDGHFLSELLASVLPLELLREVKDQSTDSENLPSVIIVLCMLFSTGENIPHNHYTYFNEDFTMLVLDIIESDTEIIYSPEISELCIKLLLAFNLHLEVLKDNICMKSVAKKKSCKYLTEHLLLLFNRGDDPVKLPDIKSVPTNSVIKFISDIFSDTVTSNIFYTNDAKVLVDIVLRQLTDLSPGDFMRTEHLSLMQLVLLNSGYFEQQHRLQELKSCLNRIYDEENVIVDKDIIRQIYHQFPTYFDSSSC
;
A
#
# COMPACT_ATOMS: atom_id res chain seq x y z
N MET A 1 13.76 -26.18 21.88
CA MET A 1 14.05 -26.34 20.44
C MET A 1 15.52 -26.65 20.31
N LEU A 2 15.89 -27.70 19.56
CA LEU A 2 17.29 -27.97 19.24
C LEU A 2 17.80 -26.81 18.40
N GLU A 3 18.85 -26.12 18.86
CA GLU A 3 19.59 -25.14 18.08
C GLU A 3 20.06 -25.80 16.78
N THR A 4 19.34 -25.57 15.68
CA THR A 4 19.76 -25.96 14.34
C THR A 4 21.02 -25.17 13.97
N ASN A 5 21.85 -25.68 13.07
CA ASN A 5 23.04 -24.94 12.62
C ASN A 5 22.65 -23.57 12.06
N ASP A 6 21.54 -23.48 11.34
CA ASP A 6 20.98 -22.22 10.83
C ASP A 6 20.67 -21.21 11.95
N ALA A 7 20.22 -21.69 13.11
CA ALA A 7 19.93 -20.81 14.25
C ALA A 7 21.21 -20.17 14.80
N ARG A 8 22.28 -20.96 14.95
CA ARG A 8 23.58 -20.47 15.40
C ARG A 8 24.21 -19.55 14.37
N ASP A 9 24.11 -19.91 13.09
CA ASP A 9 24.63 -19.11 11.99
C ASP A 9 23.91 -17.75 11.90
N LEU A 10 22.58 -17.73 12.02
CA LEU A 10 21.81 -16.49 11.98
C LEU A 10 22.13 -15.58 13.18
N MET A 11 22.20 -16.13 14.40
CA MET A 11 22.61 -15.37 15.59
C MET A 11 24.02 -14.78 15.44
N ALA A 12 24.99 -15.58 15.00
CA ALA A 12 26.37 -15.13 14.83
C ALA A 12 26.51 -14.01 13.78
N ILE A 13 25.69 -14.04 12.72
CA ILE A 13 25.68 -13.00 11.70
C ILE A 13 25.05 -11.71 12.23
N VAL A 14 23.93 -11.82 12.95
CA VAL A 14 23.26 -10.68 13.57
C VAL A 14 24.17 -9.99 14.59
N GLU A 15 24.81 -10.76 15.47
CA GLU A 15 25.79 -10.22 16.44
C GLU A 15 26.92 -9.49 15.72
N LYS A 16 27.49 -10.10 14.67
CA LYS A 16 28.56 -9.47 13.89
C LYS A 16 28.11 -8.18 13.20
N LEU A 17 26.87 -8.11 12.70
CA LEU A 17 26.34 -6.89 12.07
C LEU A 17 26.09 -5.79 13.11
N SER A 18 25.69 -6.16 14.33
CA SER A 18 25.60 -5.22 15.45
C SER A 18 26.97 -4.65 15.81
N ASP A 19 28.00 -5.49 15.89
CA ASP A 19 29.39 -5.04 16.10
C ASP A 19 29.85 -4.05 14.99
N ILE A 20 29.54 -4.36 13.72
CA ILE A 20 29.87 -3.48 12.58
C ILE A 20 29.16 -2.13 12.69
N LYS A 21 27.89 -2.13 13.11
CA LYS A 21 27.13 -0.90 13.36
C LYS A 21 27.76 -0.08 14.48
N GLU A 22 28.12 -0.70 15.60
CA GLU A 22 28.79 0.00 16.71
C GLU A 22 30.13 0.60 16.30
N ASP A 23 30.93 -0.16 15.54
CA ASP A 23 32.20 0.32 14.98
C ASP A 23 31.98 1.52 14.03
N SER A 24 30.90 1.49 13.24
CA SER A 24 30.52 2.57 12.32
C SER A 24 30.08 3.84 13.08
N GLN A 25 29.41 3.70 14.22
CA GLN A 25 28.99 4.83 15.07
C GLN A 25 30.17 5.49 15.80
N GLN A 26 31.19 4.72 16.18
CA GLN A 26 32.30 5.20 17.01
C GLN A 26 33.45 5.86 16.22
N ARG A 27 33.50 5.75 14.88
CA ARG A 27 34.69 6.14 14.09
C ARG A 27 34.42 7.24 13.06
N SER A 28 35.13 8.36 13.18
CA SER A 28 35.34 9.35 12.12
C SER A 28 36.43 8.86 11.15
N TRP A 29 36.00 8.27 10.04
CA TRP A 29 36.77 7.98 8.81
C TRP A 29 37.91 6.91 8.87
N HIS A 30 37.88 6.01 7.88
CA HIS A 30 38.97 5.12 7.41
C HIS A 30 39.30 3.82 8.15
N LEU A 31 38.34 2.92 8.37
CA LEU A 31 38.64 1.49 8.34
C LEU A 31 37.58 0.79 7.49
N HIS A 32 37.93 0.53 6.24
CA HIS A 32 37.19 -0.39 5.39
C HIS A 32 37.22 -1.76 6.08
N GLU A 33 36.12 -2.15 6.71
CA GLU A 33 35.71 -3.52 6.46
C GLU A 33 35.59 -3.66 4.94
N ASP A 34 36.30 -4.65 4.40
CA ASP A 34 36.30 -4.90 2.97
C ASP A 34 34.85 -4.95 2.49
N LEU A 35 34.50 -4.12 1.50
CA LEU A 35 33.19 -4.16 0.84
C LEU A 35 32.77 -5.61 0.55
N LEU A 36 33.74 -6.44 0.16
CA LEU A 36 33.58 -7.86 -0.10
C LEU A 36 33.18 -8.66 1.16
N ALA A 37 33.78 -8.39 2.32
CA ALA A 37 33.46 -9.06 3.58
C ALA A 37 32.02 -8.73 4.04
N ILE A 38 31.63 -7.45 4.01
CA ILE A 38 30.26 -7.04 4.35
C ILE A 38 29.26 -7.61 3.34
N THR A 39 29.58 -7.54 2.05
CA THR A 39 28.75 -8.13 0.99
C THR A 39 28.51 -9.62 1.24
N GLN A 40 29.56 -10.37 1.59
CA GLN A 40 29.44 -11.80 1.91
C GLN A 40 28.58 -12.03 3.17
N LEU A 41 28.73 -11.18 4.19
CA LEU A 41 27.95 -11.28 5.43
C LEU A 41 26.46 -11.02 5.18
N LEU A 42 26.12 -9.94 4.49
CA LEU A 42 24.73 -9.62 4.13
C LEU A 42 24.12 -10.66 3.20
N LYS A 43 24.88 -11.17 2.21
CA LYS A 43 24.40 -12.26 1.35
C LYS A 43 24.17 -13.55 2.13
N LYS A 44 25.02 -13.86 3.12
CA LYS A 44 24.82 -15.02 4.01
C LYS A 44 23.55 -14.83 4.85
N LEU A 45 23.32 -13.63 5.40
CA LEU A 45 22.09 -13.30 6.12
C LEU A 45 20.85 -13.49 5.22
N LEU A 46 20.84 -12.86 4.05
CA LEU A 46 19.74 -12.96 3.09
C LEU A 46 19.45 -14.42 2.72
N ASN A 47 20.49 -15.20 2.44
CA ASN A 47 20.34 -16.61 2.10
C ASN A 47 19.75 -17.44 3.26
N LEU A 48 20.09 -17.13 4.51
CA LEU A 48 19.46 -17.78 5.67
C LEU A 48 18.00 -17.38 5.81
N LEU A 49 17.66 -16.09 5.65
CA LEU A 49 16.28 -15.63 5.74
C LEU A 49 15.37 -16.31 4.69
N ILE A 50 15.88 -16.50 3.47
CA ILE A 50 15.13 -17.16 2.39
C ILE A 50 14.95 -18.66 2.64
N ASN A 51 15.98 -19.35 3.13
CA ASN A 51 15.99 -20.83 3.18
C ASN A 51 15.59 -21.42 4.54
N ALA A 52 15.77 -20.68 5.63
CA ALA A 52 15.38 -21.13 6.96
C ALA A 52 13.86 -21.09 7.14
N SER A 53 13.34 -21.90 8.08
CA SER A 53 11.91 -21.88 8.38
C SER A 53 11.47 -20.50 8.90
N PRO A 54 10.33 -19.94 8.46
CA PRO A 54 9.84 -18.63 8.93
C PRO A 54 9.70 -18.54 10.46
N ASP A 55 9.32 -19.63 11.14
CA ASP A 55 9.23 -19.68 12.61
C ASP A 55 10.59 -19.45 13.29
N LEU A 56 11.67 -19.97 12.71
CA LEU A 56 13.02 -19.78 13.23
C LEU A 56 13.46 -18.32 13.05
N ASN A 57 13.22 -17.76 11.86
CA ASN A 57 13.53 -16.35 11.57
C ASN A 57 12.78 -15.42 12.53
N ARG A 58 11.47 -15.65 12.71
CA ARG A 58 10.65 -14.91 13.69
C ARG A 58 11.24 -15.00 15.09
N TRP A 59 11.56 -16.20 15.56
CA TRP A 59 12.09 -16.41 16.90
C TRP A 59 13.43 -15.69 17.14
N ILE A 60 14.36 -15.73 16.17
CA ILE A 60 15.68 -15.12 16.33
C ILE A 60 15.62 -13.60 16.20
N LEU A 61 14.93 -13.10 15.16
CA LEU A 61 14.90 -11.67 14.88
C LEU A 61 14.05 -10.87 15.87
N SER A 62 13.09 -11.50 16.57
CA SER A 62 12.30 -10.86 17.62
C SER A 62 13.00 -10.78 18.99
N ARG A 63 14.20 -11.37 19.13
CA ARG A 63 14.95 -11.33 20.40
C ARG A 63 15.29 -9.89 20.79
N ASN A 64 15.35 -9.66 22.11
CA ASN A 64 15.67 -8.37 22.70
C ASN A 64 14.85 -7.20 22.12
N HIS A 65 13.55 -7.41 21.90
CA HIS A 65 12.67 -6.39 21.31
C HIS A 65 13.13 -5.97 19.90
N TYR A 66 13.37 -6.94 19.03
CA TYR A 66 13.72 -6.71 17.63
C TYR A 66 15.05 -5.96 17.42
N GLU A 67 15.97 -6.02 18.40
CA GLU A 67 17.27 -5.35 18.38
C GLU A 67 18.05 -5.58 17.08
N ALA A 68 18.07 -6.83 16.60
CA ALA A 68 18.70 -7.20 15.33
C ALA A 68 18.17 -6.41 14.13
N CYS A 69 16.85 -6.25 14.05
CA CYS A 69 16.19 -5.51 12.97
C CYS A 69 16.49 -4.02 13.09
N LEU A 70 16.46 -3.47 14.31
CA LEU A 70 16.74 -2.05 14.55
C LEU A 70 18.22 -1.71 14.29
N ASP A 71 19.15 -2.59 14.65
CA ASP A 71 20.57 -2.42 14.31
C ASP A 71 20.81 -2.42 12.80
N LEU A 72 20.12 -3.30 12.06
CA LEU A 72 20.13 -3.28 10.59
C LEU A 72 19.60 -1.95 10.03
N VAL A 73 18.54 -1.40 10.60
CA VAL A 73 18.00 -0.08 10.21
C VAL A 73 19.02 1.02 10.44
N LEU A 74 19.66 1.03 11.62
CA LEU A 74 20.71 2.02 11.93
C LEU A 74 21.93 1.87 11.02
N TYR A 75 22.32 0.63 10.70
CA TYR A 75 23.38 0.37 9.74
C TYR A 75 23.00 0.87 8.34
N TYR A 76 21.76 0.67 7.90
CA TYR A 76 21.26 1.15 6.61
C TYR A 76 21.31 2.67 6.47
N GLN A 77 21.02 3.38 7.56
CA GLN A 77 21.09 4.83 7.64
C GLN A 77 22.53 5.36 7.46
N MET A 78 23.53 4.63 7.99
CA MET A 78 24.94 5.03 7.91
C MET A 78 25.63 4.57 6.61
N GLU A 79 25.13 3.50 5.98
CA GLU A 79 25.74 2.91 4.81
C GLU A 79 25.54 3.79 3.56
N THR A 80 26.64 4.20 2.94
CA THR A 80 26.60 5.07 1.75
C THR A 80 26.77 4.30 0.44
N ARG A 81 27.17 3.02 0.49
CA ARG A 81 27.48 2.22 -0.71
C ARG A 81 26.21 1.56 -1.26
N SER A 82 25.76 2.00 -2.43
CA SER A 82 24.50 1.57 -3.06
C SER A 82 24.35 0.05 -3.18
N SER A 83 25.43 -0.68 -3.49
CA SER A 83 25.41 -2.13 -3.65
C SER A 83 25.13 -2.90 -2.35
N LEU A 84 25.54 -2.37 -1.20
CA LEU A 84 25.22 -2.96 0.09
C LEU A 84 23.78 -2.62 0.49
N ARG A 85 23.37 -1.37 0.28
CA ARG A 85 21.99 -0.92 0.53
C ARG A 85 20.97 -1.74 -0.25
N LEU A 86 21.29 -2.12 -1.49
CA LEU A 86 20.44 -3.01 -2.29
C LEU A 86 20.22 -4.37 -1.61
N ILE A 87 21.29 -5.02 -1.14
CA ILE A 87 21.18 -6.30 -0.42
C ILE A 87 20.39 -6.12 0.89
N MET A 88 20.56 -4.99 1.57
CA MET A 88 19.81 -4.68 2.79
C MET A 88 18.32 -4.47 2.51
N LEU A 89 17.94 -3.87 1.38
CA LEU A 89 16.54 -3.76 0.97
C LEU A 89 15.91 -5.15 0.74
N ASP A 90 16.64 -6.08 0.12
CA ASP A 90 16.19 -7.47 -0.01
C ASP A 90 16.03 -8.15 1.35
N ILE A 91 16.95 -7.90 2.29
CA ILE A 91 16.84 -8.37 3.67
C ILE A 91 15.59 -7.80 4.34
N PHE A 92 15.35 -6.49 4.24
CA PHE A 92 14.15 -5.86 4.81
C PHE A 92 12.87 -6.41 4.19
N ALA A 93 12.82 -6.63 2.88
CA ALA A 93 11.67 -7.25 2.23
C ALA A 93 11.39 -8.66 2.78
N ASN A 94 12.43 -9.46 3.01
CA ASN A 94 12.29 -10.79 3.63
C ASN A 94 11.87 -10.72 5.10
N ILE A 95 12.30 -9.70 5.85
CA ILE A 95 11.85 -9.49 7.25
C ILE A 95 10.39 -9.05 7.27
N CYS A 96 10.00 -8.13 6.39
CA CYS A 96 8.65 -7.59 6.28
C CYS A 96 7.61 -8.67 5.91
N SER A 97 8.02 -9.77 5.27
CA SER A 97 7.13 -10.88 4.92
C SER A 97 6.94 -11.92 6.04
N LEU A 98 7.64 -11.79 7.18
CA LEU A 98 7.58 -12.80 8.26
C LEU A 98 6.28 -12.76 9.06
N ASP A 99 5.88 -11.58 9.52
CA ASP A 99 4.59 -11.30 10.17
C ASP A 99 4.38 -9.78 10.36
N GLY A 100 3.18 -9.41 10.84
CA GLY A 100 2.80 -8.01 11.04
C GLY A 100 3.55 -7.26 12.15
N HIS A 101 4.13 -7.94 13.16
CA HIS A 101 4.87 -7.24 14.21
C HIS A 101 6.19 -6.68 13.68
N PHE A 102 6.87 -7.40 12.78
CA PHE A 102 8.07 -6.86 12.13
C PHE A 102 7.75 -5.61 11.31
N LEU A 103 6.60 -5.59 10.63
CA LEU A 103 6.13 -4.39 9.93
C LEU A 103 5.93 -3.23 10.89
N SER A 104 5.21 -3.43 12.01
CA SER A 104 4.98 -2.40 13.02
C SER A 104 6.28 -1.83 13.59
N GLU A 105 7.24 -2.68 13.93
CA GLU A 105 8.54 -2.27 14.49
C GLU A 105 9.38 -1.49 13.48
N LEU A 106 9.43 -1.96 12.22
CA LEU A 106 10.16 -1.26 11.15
C LEU A 106 9.47 0.05 10.75
N LEU A 107 8.13 0.09 10.71
CA LEU A 107 7.35 1.29 10.43
C LEU A 107 7.52 2.35 11.53
N ALA A 108 7.66 1.92 12.78
CA ALA A 108 7.93 2.81 13.91
C ALA A 108 9.37 3.33 13.96
N SER A 109 10.30 2.67 13.27
CA SER A 109 11.72 3.03 13.23
C SER A 109 12.02 4.24 12.33
N VAL A 110 13.31 4.56 12.13
CA VAL A 110 13.77 5.58 11.17
C VAL A 110 13.76 5.08 9.72
N LEU A 111 13.58 3.78 9.47
CA LEU A 111 13.63 3.18 8.14
C LEU A 111 12.71 3.87 7.12
N PRO A 112 11.41 4.15 7.40
CA PRO A 112 10.55 4.83 6.43
C PRO A 112 11.10 6.20 6.01
N LEU A 113 11.71 6.93 6.95
CA LEU A 113 12.27 8.25 6.69
C LEU A 113 13.52 8.19 5.81
N GLU A 114 14.37 7.18 6.00
CA GLU A 114 15.54 6.93 5.16
C GLU A 114 15.15 6.52 3.74
N LEU A 115 14.15 5.63 3.61
CA LEU A 115 13.60 5.23 2.30
C LEU A 115 12.97 6.43 1.58
N LEU A 116 12.22 7.27 2.30
CA LEU A 116 11.65 8.50 1.75
C LEU A 116 12.74 9.47 1.26
N ARG A 117 13.87 9.57 1.97
CA ARG A 117 15.01 10.39 1.55
C ARG A 117 15.54 9.93 0.20
N GLU A 118 15.65 8.62 -0.02
CA GLU A 118 16.07 8.06 -1.31
C GLU A 118 15.06 8.27 -2.43
N VAL A 119 13.76 8.15 -2.15
CA VAL A 119 12.72 8.46 -3.15
C VAL A 119 12.80 9.93 -3.59
N LYS A 120 13.17 10.84 -2.68
CA LYS A 120 13.34 12.27 -2.97
C LYS A 120 14.66 12.60 -3.69
N ASP A 121 15.67 11.76 -3.54
CA ASP A 121 17.00 12.03 -4.07
C ASP A 121 17.10 11.61 -5.55
N GLN A 122 17.24 12.61 -6.43
CA GLN A 122 17.38 12.40 -7.87
C GLN A 122 18.70 11.71 -8.25
N SER A 123 19.65 11.61 -7.32
CA SER A 123 20.89 10.86 -7.49
C SER A 123 20.79 9.40 -7.04
N THR A 124 19.65 8.98 -6.48
CA THR A 124 19.41 7.58 -6.14
C THR A 124 19.59 6.72 -7.38
N ASP A 125 20.39 5.68 -7.24
CA ASP A 125 20.64 4.72 -8.30
C ASP A 125 19.31 4.19 -8.83
N SER A 126 19.09 4.31 -10.13
CA SER A 126 17.88 3.80 -10.79
C SER A 126 17.66 2.31 -10.52
N GLU A 127 18.73 1.56 -10.24
CA GLU A 127 18.65 0.14 -9.88
C GLU A 127 18.07 -0.09 -8.47
N ASN A 128 18.28 0.83 -7.53
CA ASN A 128 17.83 0.68 -6.13
C ASN A 128 16.41 1.20 -5.91
N LEU A 129 15.98 2.20 -6.67
CA LEU A 129 14.69 2.86 -6.48
C LEU A 129 13.49 1.89 -6.45
N PRO A 130 13.39 0.86 -7.32
CA PRO A 130 12.33 -0.13 -7.23
C PRO A 130 12.27 -0.81 -5.86
N SER A 131 13.41 -1.29 -5.35
CA SER A 131 13.50 -1.98 -4.05
C SER A 131 13.16 -1.05 -2.89
N VAL A 132 13.54 0.23 -2.97
CA VAL A 132 13.15 1.26 -1.98
C VAL A 132 11.63 1.41 -1.93
N ILE A 133 10.97 1.57 -3.09
CA ILE A 133 9.52 1.73 -3.17
C ILE A 133 8.80 0.46 -2.70
N ILE A 134 9.32 -0.72 -3.05
CA ILE A 134 8.76 -2.01 -2.62
C ILE A 134 8.78 -2.11 -1.09
N VAL A 135 9.93 -1.91 -0.44
CA VAL A 135 10.02 -1.99 1.03
C VAL A 135 9.10 -0.96 1.67
N LEU A 136 9.07 0.28 1.17
CA LEU A 136 8.18 1.31 1.70
C LEU A 136 6.68 0.94 1.54
N CYS A 137 6.31 0.30 0.42
CA CYS A 137 4.97 -0.24 0.21
C CYS A 137 4.63 -1.36 1.19
N MET A 138 5.59 -2.27 1.47
CA MET A 138 5.39 -3.34 2.46
C MET A 138 5.14 -2.76 3.85
N LEU A 139 5.88 -1.74 4.26
CA LEU A 139 5.73 -1.09 5.56
C LEU A 139 4.34 -0.47 5.76
N PHE A 140 3.74 0.11 4.72
CA PHE A 140 2.39 0.69 4.81
C PHE A 140 1.26 -0.33 4.58
N SER A 141 1.57 -1.57 4.20
CA SER A 141 0.57 -2.56 3.76
C SER A 141 -0.42 -3.02 4.85
N THR A 142 -0.06 -2.86 6.12
CA THR A 142 -0.92 -3.23 7.26
C THR A 142 -2.02 -2.20 7.52
N GLY A 143 -1.93 -1.00 6.95
CA GLY A 143 -2.86 0.10 7.20
C GLY A 143 -2.84 0.60 8.65
N GLU A 144 -1.80 0.30 9.43
CA GLU A 144 -1.64 0.84 10.77
C GLU A 144 -1.15 2.30 10.74
N ASN A 145 -1.43 3.03 11.81
CA ASN A 145 -0.99 4.43 11.92
C ASN A 145 0.53 4.53 12.08
N ILE A 146 1.11 5.52 11.41
CA ILE A 146 2.54 5.82 11.54
C ILE A 146 2.80 6.70 12.77
N PRO A 147 4.03 6.72 13.31
CA PRO A 147 4.41 7.65 14.37
C PRO A 147 4.09 9.12 14.03
N HIS A 148 3.59 9.90 14.99
CA HIS A 148 3.14 11.27 14.74
C HIS A 148 4.21 12.18 14.13
N ASN A 149 5.48 12.01 14.52
CA ASN A 149 6.61 12.75 13.96
C ASN A 149 6.86 12.43 12.48
N HIS A 150 6.53 11.22 12.03
CA HIS A 150 6.70 10.79 10.63
C HIS A 150 5.80 11.57 9.67
N TYR A 151 4.61 12.02 10.10
CA TYR A 151 3.74 12.90 9.30
C TYR A 151 4.36 14.25 8.96
N THR A 152 5.45 14.65 9.62
CA THR A 152 6.22 15.84 9.21
C THR A 152 6.83 15.65 7.82
N TYR A 153 7.14 14.39 7.45
CA TYR A 153 7.80 14.02 6.20
C TYR A 153 6.85 13.32 5.22
N PHE A 154 5.98 12.44 5.74
CA PHE A 154 4.87 11.81 5.02
C PHE A 154 3.65 12.72 5.01
N ASN A 155 3.82 13.86 4.36
CA ASN A 155 2.82 14.92 4.27
C ASN A 155 2.31 15.04 2.82
N GLU A 156 1.65 16.16 2.52
CA GLU A 156 1.13 16.43 1.18
C GLU A 156 2.22 16.53 0.10
N ASP A 157 3.44 16.97 0.45
CA ASP A 157 4.56 17.05 -0.52
C ASP A 157 5.01 15.65 -0.94
N PHE A 158 4.95 14.68 -0.02
CA PHE A 158 5.23 13.28 -0.34
C PHE A 158 4.19 12.71 -1.31
N THR A 159 2.90 12.89 -1.04
CA THR A 159 1.84 12.39 -1.92
C THR A 159 1.85 13.10 -3.28
N MET A 160 2.18 14.40 -3.33
CA MET A 160 2.39 15.12 -4.57
C MET A 160 3.59 14.58 -5.37
N LEU A 161 4.72 14.31 -4.72
CA LEU A 161 5.89 13.68 -5.35
C LEU A 161 5.53 12.32 -5.97
N VAL A 162 4.85 11.45 -5.22
CA VAL A 162 4.42 10.14 -5.71
C VAL A 162 3.52 10.29 -6.92
N LEU A 163 2.54 11.21 -6.88
CA LEU A 163 1.68 11.48 -8.03
C LEU A 163 2.43 12.12 -9.21
N ASP A 164 3.47 12.93 -8.98
CA ASP A 164 4.33 13.47 -10.04
C ASP A 164 5.11 12.36 -10.74
N ILE A 165 5.59 11.36 -10.00
CA ILE A 165 6.24 10.17 -10.58
C ILE A 165 5.24 9.35 -11.41
N ILE A 166 4.02 9.12 -10.88
CA ILE A 166 2.97 8.35 -11.56
C ILE A 166 2.55 9.00 -12.88
N GLU A 167 2.34 10.32 -12.88
CA GLU A 167 1.82 11.07 -14.03
C GLU A 167 2.93 11.68 -14.91
N SER A 168 4.20 11.40 -14.63
CA SER A 168 5.31 11.82 -15.49
C SER A 168 5.14 11.21 -16.88
N ASP A 169 5.35 11.98 -17.95
CA ASP A 169 5.33 11.44 -19.32
C ASP A 169 6.40 10.33 -19.45
N THR A 170 5.92 9.08 -19.46
CA THR A 170 6.54 7.81 -18.99
C THR A 170 7.64 7.20 -19.87
N GLU A 171 8.31 7.96 -20.73
CA GLU A 171 9.45 7.42 -21.53
C GLU A 171 10.78 8.12 -21.26
N ILE A 172 10.81 9.25 -20.55
CA ILE A 172 12.04 10.07 -20.42
C ILE A 172 12.63 10.07 -19.01
N ILE A 173 11.81 10.03 -17.95
CA ILE A 173 12.26 10.28 -16.56
C ILE A 173 12.16 9.02 -15.70
N TYR A 174 11.02 8.33 -15.74
CA TYR A 174 10.77 7.10 -14.98
C TYR A 174 10.25 6.01 -15.90
N SER A 175 10.61 4.75 -15.60
CA SER A 175 10.08 3.60 -16.32
C SER A 175 8.61 3.34 -15.91
N PRO A 176 7.79 2.69 -16.77
CA PRO A 176 6.43 2.30 -16.40
C PRO A 176 6.35 1.46 -15.13
N GLU A 177 7.36 0.63 -14.87
CA GLU A 177 7.47 -0.19 -13.66
C GLU A 177 7.53 0.67 -12.38
N ILE A 178 8.29 1.77 -12.40
CA ILE A 178 8.35 2.70 -11.26
C ILE A 178 7.00 3.37 -11.02
N SER A 179 6.30 3.76 -12.08
CA SER A 179 4.95 4.35 -11.97
C SER A 179 3.97 3.35 -11.36
N GLU A 180 3.99 2.09 -11.80
CA GLU A 180 3.17 1.02 -11.22
C GLU A 180 3.49 0.77 -9.73
N LEU A 181 4.78 0.75 -9.36
CA LEU A 181 5.20 0.64 -7.96
C LEU A 181 4.74 1.85 -7.12
N CYS A 182 4.80 3.06 -7.68
CA CYS A 182 4.32 4.27 -7.03
C CYS A 182 2.79 4.26 -6.82
N ILE A 183 2.03 3.69 -7.75
CA ILE A 183 0.58 3.47 -7.55
C ILE A 183 0.38 2.55 -6.35
N LYS A 184 1.11 1.43 -6.25
CA LYS A 184 1.02 0.53 -5.08
C LYS A 184 1.39 1.24 -3.79
N LEU A 185 2.45 2.04 -3.79
CA LEU A 185 2.87 2.85 -2.64
C LEU A 185 1.77 3.83 -2.21
N LEU A 186 1.13 4.52 -3.17
CA LEU A 186 0.03 5.44 -2.90
C LEU A 186 -1.18 4.72 -2.30
N LEU A 187 -1.53 3.54 -2.83
CA LEU A 187 -2.60 2.69 -2.30
C LEU A 187 -2.29 2.22 -0.87
N ALA A 188 -1.08 1.72 -0.63
CA ALA A 188 -0.64 1.24 0.69
C ALA A 188 -0.65 2.38 1.71
N PHE A 189 -0.06 3.53 1.36
CA PHE A 189 -0.03 4.68 2.23
C PHE A 189 -1.43 5.20 2.56
N ASN A 190 -2.38 5.14 1.62
CA ASN A 190 -3.74 5.59 1.87
C ASN A 190 -4.53 4.70 2.84
N LEU A 191 -4.14 3.43 3.06
CA LEU A 191 -4.91 2.48 3.88
C LEU A 191 -5.22 3.01 5.30
N HIS A 192 -4.22 3.60 5.97
CA HIS A 192 -4.35 4.08 7.35
C HIS A 192 -5.09 5.43 7.47
N LEU A 193 -5.38 6.11 6.35
CA LEU A 193 -6.06 7.41 6.34
C LEU A 193 -7.58 7.24 6.38
N GLU A 194 -8.13 7.02 7.57
CA GLU A 194 -9.57 6.77 7.75
C GLU A 194 -10.44 8.05 7.68
N VAL A 195 -9.89 9.20 8.10
CA VAL A 195 -10.64 10.46 8.15
C VAL A 195 -10.55 11.18 6.81
N LEU A 196 -11.62 11.11 6.00
CA LEU A 196 -11.70 11.69 4.65
C LEU A 196 -11.27 13.17 4.57
N LYS A 197 -11.72 14.01 5.52
CA LYS A 197 -11.38 15.44 5.53
C LYS A 197 -9.89 15.71 5.70
N ASP A 198 -9.20 14.80 6.38
CA ASP A 198 -7.78 14.91 6.67
C ASP A 198 -6.92 14.05 5.74
N ASN A 199 -7.54 13.29 4.84
CA ASN A 199 -6.86 12.42 3.90
C ASN A 199 -5.94 13.24 2.98
N ILE A 200 -4.64 13.16 3.25
CA ILE A 200 -3.59 13.88 2.52
C ILE A 200 -3.44 13.40 1.07
N CYS A 201 -3.71 12.11 0.79
CA CYS A 201 -3.73 11.60 -0.59
C CYS A 201 -4.81 12.31 -1.39
N MET A 202 -6.03 12.42 -0.84
CA MET A 202 -7.15 13.09 -1.50
C MET A 202 -6.91 14.59 -1.67
N LYS A 203 -6.29 15.25 -0.68
CA LYS A 203 -5.87 16.66 -0.79
C LYS A 203 -4.91 16.86 -1.97
N SER A 204 -3.94 15.97 -2.16
CA SER A 204 -3.01 16.04 -3.29
C SER A 204 -3.68 15.75 -4.63
N VAL A 205 -4.53 14.72 -4.69
CA VAL A 205 -5.31 14.39 -5.90
C VAL A 205 -6.16 15.59 -6.34
N ALA A 206 -6.83 16.27 -5.41
CA ALA A 206 -7.62 17.46 -5.69
C ALA A 206 -6.81 18.64 -6.27
N LYS A 207 -5.50 18.70 -6.02
CA LYS A 207 -4.61 19.76 -6.55
C LYS A 207 -4.03 19.42 -7.92
N LYS A 208 -4.10 18.16 -8.37
CA LYS A 208 -3.56 17.74 -9.66
C LYS A 208 -4.44 18.22 -10.80
N LYS A 209 -3.80 18.66 -11.88
CA LYS A 209 -4.49 19.06 -13.13
C LYS A 209 -5.06 17.86 -13.87
N SER A 210 -4.37 16.72 -13.79
CA SER A 210 -4.70 15.48 -14.48
C SER A 210 -4.13 14.31 -13.66
N CYS A 211 -4.90 13.23 -13.56
CA CYS A 211 -4.53 11.96 -12.94
C CYS A 211 -4.88 10.81 -13.90
N LYS A 212 -4.48 10.94 -15.16
CA LYS A 212 -4.96 10.07 -16.24
C LYS A 212 -4.33 8.68 -16.12
N TYR A 213 -3.01 8.61 -15.94
CA TYR A 213 -2.33 7.33 -15.84
C TYR A 213 -2.79 6.57 -14.59
N LEU A 214 -2.94 7.29 -13.46
CA LEU A 214 -3.47 6.75 -12.22
C LEU A 214 -4.88 6.17 -12.39
N THR A 215 -5.82 6.93 -12.95
CA THR A 215 -7.22 6.48 -13.07
C THR A 215 -7.37 5.28 -13.99
N GLU A 216 -6.66 5.26 -15.13
CA GLU A 216 -6.64 4.11 -16.04
C GLU A 216 -6.11 2.85 -15.34
N HIS A 217 -5.02 2.96 -14.56
CA HIS A 217 -4.45 1.84 -13.82
C HIS A 217 -5.33 1.40 -12.64
N LEU A 218 -5.97 2.32 -11.93
CA LEU A 218 -6.92 2.00 -10.87
C LEU A 218 -8.09 1.17 -11.43
N LEU A 219 -8.61 1.51 -12.61
CA LEU A 219 -9.65 0.71 -13.26
C LEU A 219 -9.17 -0.69 -13.64
N LEU A 220 -7.93 -0.82 -14.14
CA LEU A 220 -7.35 -2.13 -14.45
C LEU A 220 -7.22 -3.00 -13.20
N LEU A 221 -6.70 -2.43 -12.11
CA LEU A 221 -6.57 -3.12 -10.81
C LEU A 221 -7.95 -3.49 -10.25
N PHE A 222 -8.88 -2.55 -10.27
CA PHE A 222 -10.24 -2.76 -9.78
C PHE A 222 -10.98 -3.85 -10.56
N ASN A 223 -10.80 -3.89 -11.89
CA ASN A 223 -11.39 -4.95 -12.72
C ASN A 223 -10.80 -6.34 -12.45
N ARG A 224 -9.50 -6.42 -12.12
CA ARG A 224 -8.84 -7.68 -11.73
C ARG A 224 -9.37 -8.22 -10.39
N GLY A 225 -9.71 -7.32 -9.46
CA GLY A 225 -10.28 -7.67 -8.15
C GLY A 225 -9.26 -8.07 -7.09
N ASP A 226 -8.01 -8.31 -7.47
CA ASP A 226 -6.90 -8.57 -6.55
C ASP A 226 -6.43 -7.29 -5.86
N ASP A 227 -5.99 -7.41 -4.60
CA ASP A 227 -5.36 -6.31 -3.87
C ASP A 227 -3.83 -6.33 -4.09
N PRO A 228 -3.25 -5.33 -4.77
CA PRO A 228 -1.81 -5.30 -5.06
C PRO A 228 -0.95 -4.95 -3.83
N VAL A 229 -1.55 -4.50 -2.73
CA VAL A 229 -0.84 -4.13 -1.48
C VAL A 229 -0.82 -5.29 -0.49
N LYS A 230 -1.76 -6.23 -0.60
CA LYS A 230 -1.92 -7.33 0.35
C LYS A 230 -0.71 -8.25 0.33
N LEU A 231 -0.07 -8.41 1.49
CA LEU A 231 1.03 -9.36 1.67
C LEU A 231 0.50 -10.77 1.97
N PRO A 232 1.12 -11.83 1.40
CA PRO A 232 0.78 -13.21 1.74
C PRO A 232 0.97 -13.48 3.24
N ASP A 233 0.09 -14.28 3.83
CA ASP A 233 0.18 -14.78 5.22
C ASP A 233 0.20 -13.73 6.34
N ILE A 234 0.14 -12.44 6.01
CA ILE A 234 0.01 -11.33 6.96
C ILE A 234 -1.44 -10.90 7.02
N LYS A 235 -2.01 -10.86 8.23
CA LYS A 235 -3.35 -10.32 8.46
C LYS A 235 -3.31 -8.80 8.28
N SER A 236 -3.80 -8.31 7.15
CA SER A 236 -4.01 -6.88 6.88
C SER A 236 -5.41 -6.43 7.31
N VAL A 237 -5.66 -5.11 7.21
CA VAL A 237 -7.02 -4.53 7.25
C VAL A 237 -7.95 -5.31 6.31
N PRO A 238 -9.23 -5.52 6.67
CA PRO A 238 -10.18 -6.24 5.82
C PRO A 238 -10.45 -5.57 4.46
N THR A 239 -10.23 -4.27 4.34
CA THR A 239 -10.59 -3.50 3.16
C THR A 239 -9.52 -3.60 2.08
N ASN A 240 -9.93 -3.91 0.85
CA ASN A 240 -9.05 -3.91 -0.31
C ASN A 240 -8.54 -2.48 -0.61
N SER A 241 -7.23 -2.34 -0.82
CA SER A 241 -6.59 -1.02 -0.97
C SER A 241 -7.11 -0.22 -2.17
N VAL A 242 -7.46 -0.91 -3.28
CA VAL A 242 -7.98 -0.31 -4.51
C VAL A 242 -9.40 0.19 -4.32
N ILE A 243 -10.30 -0.63 -3.76
CA ILE A 243 -11.69 -0.21 -3.52
C ILE A 243 -11.76 0.92 -2.51
N LYS A 244 -10.90 0.89 -1.48
CA LYS A 244 -10.76 1.96 -0.48
C LYS A 244 -10.32 3.26 -1.15
N PHE A 245 -9.28 3.22 -1.97
CA PHE A 245 -8.76 4.43 -2.64
C PHE A 245 -9.76 5.02 -3.63
N ILE A 246 -10.44 4.19 -4.43
CA ILE A 246 -11.49 4.66 -5.34
C ILE A 246 -12.67 5.23 -4.54
N SER A 247 -13.07 4.60 -3.43
CA SER A 247 -14.12 5.12 -2.55
C SER A 247 -13.75 6.49 -1.98
N ASP A 248 -12.50 6.67 -1.55
CA ASP A 248 -12.01 7.97 -1.08
C ASP A 248 -12.05 9.03 -2.20
N ILE A 249 -11.68 8.67 -3.44
CA ILE A 249 -11.79 9.56 -4.60
C ILE A 249 -13.25 9.99 -4.82
N PHE A 250 -14.18 9.05 -4.76
CA PHE A 250 -15.60 9.33 -4.93
C PHE A 250 -16.28 9.87 -3.67
N SER A 251 -15.54 10.15 -2.59
CA SER A 251 -16.09 10.75 -1.38
C SER A 251 -16.27 12.28 -1.48
N ASP A 252 -15.64 12.92 -2.45
CA ASP A 252 -15.77 14.35 -2.72
C ASP A 252 -15.88 14.61 -4.24
N THR A 253 -16.62 15.65 -4.61
CA THR A 253 -16.85 16.00 -6.03
C THR A 253 -15.61 16.53 -6.73
N VAL A 254 -14.67 17.16 -6.02
CA VAL A 254 -13.42 17.67 -6.61
C VAL A 254 -12.52 16.50 -7.00
N THR A 255 -12.38 15.50 -6.13
CA THR A 255 -11.56 14.32 -6.41
C THR A 255 -12.22 13.38 -7.40
N SER A 256 -13.54 13.19 -7.37
CA SER A 256 -14.24 12.31 -8.33
C SER A 256 -14.10 12.79 -9.79
N ASN A 257 -13.96 14.11 -10.00
CA ASN A 257 -13.80 14.72 -11.33
C ASN A 257 -12.51 14.34 -12.05
N ILE A 258 -11.55 13.67 -11.39
CA ILE A 258 -10.38 13.12 -12.08
C ILE A 258 -10.74 11.94 -13.00
N PHE A 259 -11.86 11.24 -12.73
CA PHE A 259 -12.39 10.22 -13.61
C PHE A 259 -13.15 10.89 -14.75
N TYR A 260 -12.72 10.66 -16.00
CA TYR A 260 -13.49 11.12 -17.15
C TYR A 260 -14.81 10.35 -17.26
N THR A 261 -15.77 10.90 -18.00
CA THR A 261 -17.10 10.30 -18.17
C THR A 261 -17.05 8.84 -18.65
N ASN A 262 -16.10 8.49 -19.51
CA ASN A 262 -15.95 7.11 -20.00
C ASN A 262 -15.36 6.19 -18.91
N ASP A 263 -14.38 6.67 -18.16
CA ASP A 263 -13.77 5.92 -17.06
C ASP A 263 -14.77 5.64 -15.95
N ALA A 264 -15.62 6.63 -15.63
CA ALA A 264 -16.73 6.46 -14.70
C ALA A 264 -17.77 5.43 -15.19
N LYS A 265 -18.05 5.37 -16.51
CA LYS A 265 -18.94 4.34 -17.08
C LYS A 265 -18.34 2.95 -16.95
N VAL A 266 -17.03 2.80 -17.22
CA VAL A 266 -16.30 1.54 -17.03
C VAL A 266 -16.33 1.12 -15.55
N LEU A 267 -16.15 2.06 -14.62
CA LEU A 267 -16.26 1.79 -13.19
C LEU A 267 -17.64 1.23 -12.83
N VAL A 268 -18.72 1.87 -13.30
CA VAL A 268 -20.10 1.40 -13.10
C VAL A 268 -20.29 0.01 -13.70
N ASP A 269 -19.71 -0.27 -14.87
CA ASP A 269 -19.80 -1.59 -15.49
C ASP A 269 -19.16 -2.68 -14.63
N ILE A 270 -17.98 -2.41 -14.07
CA ILE A 270 -17.28 -3.33 -13.17
C ILE A 270 -18.08 -3.51 -11.88
N VAL A 271 -18.52 -2.42 -11.23
CA VAL A 271 -19.31 -2.48 -9.99
C VAL A 271 -20.58 -3.29 -10.19
N LEU A 272 -21.36 -3.02 -11.23
CA LEU A 272 -22.62 -3.71 -11.48
C LEU A 272 -22.41 -5.21 -11.77
N ARG A 273 -21.33 -5.57 -12.47
CA ARG A 273 -20.91 -6.97 -12.65
C ARG A 273 -20.61 -7.63 -11.31
N GLN A 274 -19.79 -7.00 -10.48
CA GLN A 274 -19.43 -7.54 -9.15
C GLN A 274 -20.65 -7.69 -8.22
N LEU A 275 -21.57 -6.72 -8.21
CA LEU A 275 -22.83 -6.83 -7.45
C LEU A 275 -23.73 -7.98 -7.91
N THR A 276 -23.60 -8.39 -9.17
CA THR A 276 -24.36 -9.51 -9.73
C THR A 276 -23.70 -10.85 -9.43
N ASP A 277 -22.37 -10.91 -9.50
CA ASP A 277 -21.60 -12.14 -9.36
C ASP A 277 -21.37 -12.53 -7.88
N LEU A 278 -21.26 -11.55 -6.98
CA LEU A 278 -20.96 -11.79 -5.56
C LEU A 278 -22.18 -12.31 -4.79
N SER A 279 -21.92 -13.28 -3.91
CA SER A 279 -22.95 -13.98 -3.13
C SER A 279 -23.48 -13.15 -1.96
N PRO A 280 -24.71 -13.44 -1.48
CA PRO A 280 -25.24 -12.88 -0.25
C PRO A 280 -24.31 -13.06 0.96
N GLY A 281 -24.04 -11.97 1.67
CA GLY A 281 -23.17 -11.97 2.86
C GLY A 281 -21.67 -11.83 2.57
N ASP A 282 -21.26 -11.71 1.30
CA ASP A 282 -19.89 -11.38 0.96
C ASP A 282 -19.57 -9.91 1.27
N PHE A 283 -18.56 -9.67 2.11
CA PHE A 283 -18.13 -8.33 2.49
C PHE A 283 -17.73 -7.47 1.27
N MET A 284 -17.13 -8.06 0.24
CA MET A 284 -16.76 -7.33 -0.97
C MET A 284 -17.99 -6.78 -1.69
N ARG A 285 -19.17 -7.43 -1.58
CA ARG A 285 -20.40 -6.92 -2.18
C ARG A 285 -20.85 -5.64 -1.50
N THR A 286 -20.73 -5.58 -0.17
CA THR A 286 -21.02 -4.39 0.63
C THR A 286 -20.10 -3.22 0.26
N GLU A 287 -18.81 -3.49 0.04
CA GLU A 287 -17.85 -2.46 -0.40
C GLU A 287 -18.21 -1.92 -1.79
N HIS A 288 -18.59 -2.79 -2.74
CA HIS A 288 -19.04 -2.36 -4.08
C HIS A 288 -20.35 -1.57 -4.03
N LEU A 289 -21.29 -1.91 -3.14
CA LEU A 289 -22.51 -1.13 -2.94
C LEU A 289 -22.20 0.25 -2.36
N SER A 290 -21.31 0.32 -1.37
CA SER A 290 -20.87 1.58 -0.77
C SER A 290 -20.20 2.47 -1.82
N LEU A 291 -19.31 1.92 -2.64
CA LEU A 291 -18.71 2.64 -3.75
C LEU A 291 -19.76 3.11 -4.76
N MET A 292 -20.73 2.27 -5.12
CA MET A 292 -21.81 2.68 -6.04
C MET A 292 -22.59 3.87 -5.47
N GLN A 293 -22.90 3.87 -4.17
CA GLN A 293 -23.55 5.01 -3.52
C GLN A 293 -22.72 6.30 -3.65
N LEU A 294 -21.40 6.22 -3.43
CA LEU A 294 -20.49 7.36 -3.58
C LEU A 294 -20.43 7.88 -5.03
N VAL A 295 -20.41 6.97 -6.01
CA VAL A 295 -20.49 7.32 -7.44
C VAL A 295 -21.80 8.06 -7.74
N LEU A 296 -22.93 7.61 -7.20
CA LEU A 296 -24.22 8.30 -7.38
C LEU A 296 -24.24 9.69 -6.74
N LEU A 297 -23.60 9.86 -5.57
CA LEU A 297 -23.59 11.12 -4.81
C LEU A 297 -22.68 12.18 -5.40
N ASN A 298 -21.47 11.79 -5.78
CA ASN A 298 -20.38 12.74 -6.02
C ASN A 298 -19.94 12.81 -7.48
N SER A 299 -20.66 12.20 -8.41
CA SER A 299 -20.33 12.28 -9.85
C SER A 299 -21.51 12.76 -10.71
N GLY A 300 -21.25 13.06 -11.98
CA GLY A 300 -22.27 13.38 -12.98
C GLY A 300 -23.11 12.18 -13.46
N TYR A 301 -23.23 11.11 -12.67
CA TYR A 301 -23.88 9.85 -13.09
C TYR A 301 -25.29 10.06 -13.66
N PHE A 302 -26.13 10.85 -12.98
CA PHE A 302 -27.54 11.04 -13.37
C PHE A 302 -27.75 11.85 -14.66
N GLU A 303 -26.72 12.55 -15.15
CA GLU A 303 -26.75 13.19 -16.47
C GLU A 303 -26.68 12.15 -17.59
N GLN A 304 -25.93 11.07 -17.36
CA GLN A 304 -25.68 10.02 -18.34
C GLN A 304 -26.60 8.82 -18.18
N GLN A 305 -27.03 8.52 -16.94
CA GLN A 305 -27.89 7.40 -16.56
C GLN A 305 -27.41 6.05 -17.09
N HIS A 306 -26.08 5.88 -17.18
CA HIS A 306 -25.44 4.68 -17.73
C HIS A 306 -25.87 3.43 -16.94
N ARG A 307 -26.51 2.48 -17.64
CA ARG A 307 -27.04 1.22 -17.08
C ARG A 307 -27.97 1.38 -15.88
N LEU A 308 -28.66 2.52 -15.76
CA LEU A 308 -29.55 2.81 -14.63
C LEU A 308 -30.63 1.73 -14.42
N GLN A 309 -31.23 1.18 -15.48
CA GLN A 309 -32.28 0.16 -15.35
C GLN A 309 -31.74 -1.18 -14.82
N GLU A 310 -30.52 -1.54 -15.22
CA GLU A 310 -29.86 -2.74 -14.73
C GLU A 310 -29.44 -2.57 -13.27
N LEU A 311 -28.94 -1.39 -12.91
CA LEU A 311 -28.65 -1.04 -11.52
C LEU A 311 -29.91 -1.15 -10.66
N LYS A 312 -31.04 -0.54 -11.06
CA LYS A 312 -32.32 -0.67 -10.34
C LYS A 312 -32.72 -2.13 -10.13
N SER A 313 -32.63 -2.93 -11.19
CA SER A 313 -32.99 -4.35 -11.14
C SER A 313 -32.08 -5.11 -10.17
N CYS A 314 -30.77 -4.80 -10.18
CA CYS A 314 -29.79 -5.39 -9.28
C CYS A 314 -30.05 -4.99 -7.82
N LEU A 315 -30.28 -3.71 -7.53
CA LEU A 315 -30.56 -3.22 -6.18
C LEU A 315 -31.87 -3.82 -5.62
N ASN A 316 -32.94 -3.92 -6.42
CA ASN A 316 -34.18 -4.56 -6.00
C ASN A 316 -33.98 -6.04 -5.67
N ARG A 317 -33.24 -6.77 -6.52
CA ARG A 317 -32.91 -8.18 -6.26
C ARG A 317 -32.18 -8.32 -4.92
N ILE A 318 -31.14 -7.51 -4.67
CA ILE A 318 -30.38 -7.55 -3.40
C ILE A 318 -31.28 -7.15 -2.22
N TYR A 319 -32.18 -6.19 -2.41
CA TYR A 319 -33.11 -5.76 -1.37
C TYR A 319 -34.10 -6.86 -0.95
N ASP A 320 -34.47 -7.74 -1.87
CA ASP A 320 -35.39 -8.86 -1.62
C ASP A 320 -34.70 -10.08 -0.99
N GLU A 321 -33.36 -10.16 -1.01
CA GLU A 321 -32.60 -11.29 -0.43
C GLU A 321 -32.74 -11.39 1.10
N GLU A 322 -32.71 -12.60 1.65
CA GLU A 322 -32.75 -12.80 3.10
C GLU A 322 -31.36 -12.61 3.75
N ASN A 323 -31.32 -12.16 5.00
CA ASN A 323 -30.11 -12.07 5.84
C ASN A 323 -28.97 -11.15 5.36
N VAL A 324 -29.26 -10.13 4.54
CA VAL A 324 -28.28 -9.16 4.02
C VAL A 324 -28.52 -7.74 4.57
N ILE A 325 -28.51 -7.59 5.89
CA ILE A 325 -28.98 -6.37 6.59
C ILE A 325 -28.19 -5.12 6.15
N VAL A 326 -26.85 -5.21 6.11
CA VAL A 326 -25.99 -4.05 5.79
C VAL A 326 -26.20 -3.59 4.35
N ASP A 327 -26.24 -4.53 3.40
CA ASP A 327 -26.50 -4.22 1.99
C ASP A 327 -27.87 -3.52 1.81
N LYS A 328 -28.90 -4.01 2.51
CA LYS A 328 -30.24 -3.39 2.48
C LYS A 328 -30.24 -1.98 3.02
N ASP A 329 -29.48 -1.72 4.08
CA ASP A 329 -29.39 -0.38 4.67
C ASP A 329 -28.73 0.61 3.71
N ILE A 330 -27.68 0.21 3.00
CA ILE A 330 -27.07 1.04 1.94
C ILE A 330 -28.09 1.30 0.82
N ILE A 331 -28.82 0.27 0.37
CA ILE A 331 -29.83 0.41 -0.70
C ILE A 331 -30.96 1.36 -0.27
N ARG A 332 -31.43 1.27 0.98
CA ARG A 332 -32.43 2.21 1.52
C ARG A 332 -31.92 3.64 1.50
N GLN A 333 -30.66 3.86 1.86
CA GLN A 333 -30.05 5.18 1.78
C GLN A 333 -30.00 5.70 0.33
N ILE A 334 -29.63 4.85 -0.64
CA ILE A 334 -29.66 5.20 -2.06
C ILE A 334 -31.08 5.61 -2.48
N TYR A 335 -32.09 4.82 -2.14
CA TYR A 335 -33.48 5.10 -2.52
C TYR A 335 -34.00 6.40 -1.88
N HIS A 336 -33.63 6.65 -0.63
CA HIS A 336 -33.98 7.88 0.08
C HIS A 336 -33.25 9.11 -0.48
N GLN A 337 -31.97 8.98 -0.86
CA GLN A 337 -31.17 10.07 -1.42
C GLN A 337 -31.61 10.43 -2.84
N PHE A 338 -32.10 9.46 -3.62
CA PHE A 338 -32.40 9.63 -5.05
C PHE A 338 -33.81 9.14 -5.43
N PRO A 339 -34.89 9.64 -4.80
CA PRO A 339 -36.24 9.11 -4.97
C PRO A 339 -36.75 9.20 -6.42
N THR A 340 -36.40 10.28 -7.12
CA THR A 340 -36.78 10.50 -8.53
C THR A 340 -36.26 9.44 -9.48
N TYR A 341 -35.18 8.76 -9.10
CA TYR A 341 -34.56 7.75 -9.94
C TYR A 341 -34.88 6.33 -9.46
N PHE A 342 -35.12 6.09 -8.18
CA PHE A 342 -35.27 4.73 -7.65
C PHE A 342 -36.66 4.37 -7.09
N ASP A 343 -37.66 5.26 -7.24
CA ASP A 343 -39.08 5.08 -6.89
C ASP A 343 -39.43 3.98 -5.86
N SER A 344 -39.77 4.45 -4.67
CA SER A 344 -40.10 3.74 -3.43
C SER A 344 -41.41 2.92 -3.46
N SER A 345 -41.74 2.25 -4.57
CA SER A 345 -42.99 1.47 -4.70
C SER A 345 -42.95 0.12 -3.96
N SER A 346 -41.83 -0.23 -3.31
CA SER A 346 -41.60 -1.55 -2.72
C SER A 346 -40.83 -1.53 -1.38
N CYS A 347 -40.73 -0.38 -0.69
CA CYS A 347 -40.12 -0.33 0.65
C CYS A 347 -41.15 -0.52 1.77
#